data_AF-A0A7C4PWC3-F1
#
_entry.id   AF-A0A7C4PWC3-F1
#
_cell.length_a   1.000
_cell.length_b   1.000
_cell.length_c   1.000
_cell.angle_alpha   90.00
_cell.angle_beta   90.00
_cell.angle_gamma   90.00
#
_symmetry.space_group_name_H-M   'P 1'
#
loop_
_entity.id
_entity.type
_entity.pdbx_description
1 polymer ?
#
loop_
_entity_poly.entity_id
_entity_poly.type
_entity_poly.pdbx_seq_one_letter_code
_entity_poly.pdbx_strand_id
1 'polypeptide(L)'
;MLFALVAVMALAACAPAATPTPTAMPTPMPMPTNTPAPQTIVDIAVADGRFTTLVAAVQAAGLVDTLAGEGPFTVFAPTDDAFAKLPAGTLEELLKPENKQQLTDILLYHVVAGKVMAADVVNLSEAETALGEKVTIKVEDGKVFINDAQVIITDIEASNGVIHVIDTVILPPSMTAEAPKDIVDIAVADGRFTTLVAAVQAAGLVDTLKSEGPFTVFAPTDEAFAKLPAGTIEALLKPENKQQLTDILLYHVLPGKVMAASVSDGLIADTALGTSVFFKVDMGKAYINEAQIIITDIEASNGVIHVIDTVILPKDIVDAAVFNKFETLVAAVQAAELVETLKGEGPFTVFAPTDEAFAKLPAGTLENLLKPENKQTLTNILLYHVVPGRVLAEDVVKLTEAETALGQKVTIKVEDGKVFINNAQVIVTDIKTTNGVIHVIDTVILPQ
;
A
#
# COMPACT_ATOMS: atom_id res chain seq x y z
N MET A 1 -38.01 89.79 15.81
CA MET A 1 -37.72 90.99 16.62
C MET A 1 -36.38 90.74 17.30
N LEU A 2 -35.31 91.34 16.78
CA LEU A 2 -34.53 92.43 17.41
C LEU A 2 -33.51 91.85 18.42
N PHE A 3 -32.19 92.02 18.34
CA PHE A 3 -31.33 93.01 17.69
C PHE A 3 -29.96 92.36 17.37
N ALA A 4 -29.35 92.80 16.27
CA ALA A 4 -27.93 92.68 15.98
C ALA A 4 -27.10 93.63 16.87
N LEU A 5 -25.83 93.30 17.17
CA LEU A 5 -24.70 94.22 16.92
C LEU A 5 -23.34 93.52 17.04
N VAL A 6 -22.52 93.79 16.03
CA VAL A 6 -21.11 93.45 15.86
C VAL A 6 -20.25 94.65 16.29
N ALA A 7 -19.12 94.42 16.97
CA ALA A 7 -17.91 95.28 17.04
C ALA A 7 -16.80 94.45 17.75
N VAL A 8 -15.69 93.98 17.18
CA VAL A 8 -14.58 94.54 16.36
C VAL A 8 -13.54 95.35 17.15
N MET A 9 -12.27 94.90 17.02
CA MET A 9 -10.95 95.56 17.23
C MET A 9 -10.42 95.73 18.68
N ALA A 10 -9.13 95.54 19.02
CA ALA A 10 -7.91 95.30 18.24
C ALA A 10 -6.76 94.68 19.09
N LEU A 11 -5.76 94.20 18.34
CA LEU A 11 -4.43 93.62 18.63
C LEU A 11 -3.63 94.16 19.84
N ALA A 12 -2.83 93.29 20.48
CA ALA A 12 -1.36 93.24 20.24
C ALA A 12 -0.67 92.09 21.02
N ALA A 13 0.21 91.38 20.31
CA ALA A 13 1.16 90.35 20.75
C ALA A 13 2.29 90.97 21.64
N CYS A 14 3.26 90.28 22.26
CA CYS A 14 3.81 88.92 22.17
C CYS A 14 4.77 88.68 23.37
N ALA A 15 4.78 87.45 23.89
CA ALA A 15 5.95 86.66 24.35
C ALA A 15 6.73 87.02 25.66
N PRO A 16 7.58 86.10 26.21
CA PRO A 16 7.17 84.82 26.81
C PRO A 16 7.91 84.46 28.14
N ALA A 17 7.40 83.40 28.80
CA ALA A 17 8.07 82.32 29.58
C ALA A 17 9.14 82.65 30.66
N ALA A 18 9.27 81.97 31.81
CA ALA A 18 8.73 80.72 32.34
C ALA A 18 8.67 80.80 33.89
N THR A 19 7.86 79.96 34.55
CA THR A 19 7.91 79.77 36.02
C THR A 19 7.71 78.30 36.40
N PRO A 20 8.26 77.86 37.56
CA PRO A 20 8.27 76.46 37.97
C PRO A 20 7.11 76.06 38.90
N THR A 21 7.04 74.75 39.06
CA THR A 21 6.10 73.80 39.70
C THR A 21 5.60 74.10 41.13
N PRO A 22 4.42 73.56 41.49
CA PRO A 22 4.17 73.05 42.85
C PRO A 22 3.58 71.63 42.92
N THR A 23 3.74 71.04 44.11
CA THR A 23 3.62 69.64 44.57
C THR A 23 2.20 69.05 44.65
N ALA A 24 2.13 67.71 44.56
CA ALA A 24 0.93 66.88 44.40
C ALA A 24 0.18 66.50 45.70
N MET A 25 -1.14 66.30 45.57
CA MET A 25 -2.08 65.75 46.56
C MET A 25 -2.11 64.20 46.54
N PRO A 26 -2.54 63.52 47.63
CA PRO A 26 -2.50 62.06 47.71
C PRO A 26 -3.60 61.39 46.85
N THR A 27 -3.20 60.36 46.11
CA THR A 27 -4.03 59.54 45.23
C THR A 27 -4.94 58.56 46.00
N PRO A 28 -6.15 58.24 45.48
CA PRO A 28 -7.00 57.18 46.03
C PRO A 28 -6.42 55.80 45.68
N MET A 29 -6.53 54.84 46.60
CA MET A 29 -6.09 53.45 46.39
C MET A 29 -6.95 52.75 45.30
N PRO A 30 -6.36 51.87 44.47
CA PRO A 30 -7.10 51.14 43.45
C PRO A 30 -7.99 50.05 44.09
N MET A 31 -9.24 49.98 43.65
CA MET A 31 -10.12 48.82 43.88
C MET A 31 -9.56 47.60 43.14
N PRO A 32 -9.69 46.37 43.66
CA PRO A 32 -9.31 45.18 42.92
C PRO A 32 -10.25 45.00 41.73
N THR A 33 -9.71 45.21 40.52
CA THR A 33 -10.36 44.81 39.28
C THR A 33 -10.33 43.29 39.20
N ASN A 34 -11.49 42.66 39.27
CA ASN A 34 -11.65 41.23 38.99
C ASN A 34 -11.47 41.01 37.48
N THR A 35 -10.23 40.96 37.01
CA THR A 35 -9.89 40.60 35.63
C THR A 35 -10.18 39.10 35.45
N PRO A 36 -11.05 38.67 34.52
CA PRO A 36 -11.23 37.25 34.24
C PRO A 36 -9.88 36.64 33.83
N ALA A 37 -9.57 35.45 34.36
CA ALA A 37 -8.35 34.73 34.01
C ALA A 37 -8.25 34.54 32.48
N PRO A 38 -7.06 34.66 31.88
CA PRO A 38 -6.91 34.54 30.43
C PRO A 38 -7.25 33.09 30.02
N GLN A 39 -8.27 32.93 29.18
CA GLN A 39 -8.82 31.64 28.75
C GLN A 39 -7.87 30.95 27.75
N THR A 40 -7.66 29.63 27.88
CA THR A 40 -6.86 28.84 26.92
C THR A 40 -7.61 28.62 25.60
N ILE A 41 -6.92 28.13 24.57
CA ILE A 41 -7.54 27.75 23.29
C ILE A 41 -8.71 26.79 23.51
N VAL A 42 -8.54 25.79 24.38
CA VAL A 42 -9.57 24.80 24.70
C VAL A 42 -10.74 25.44 25.45
N ASP A 43 -10.47 26.35 26.41
CA ASP A 43 -11.53 27.04 27.15
C ASP A 43 -12.38 27.94 26.23
N ILE A 44 -11.75 28.62 25.26
CA ILE A 44 -12.44 29.45 24.27
C ILE A 44 -13.27 28.57 23.34
N ALA A 45 -12.73 27.45 22.86
CA ALA A 45 -13.45 26.52 22.00
C ALA A 45 -14.65 25.85 22.71
N VAL A 46 -14.56 25.59 24.01
CA VAL A 46 -15.66 25.05 24.82
C VAL A 46 -16.72 26.12 25.13
N ALA A 47 -16.30 27.36 25.37
CA ALA A 47 -17.22 28.47 25.62
C ALA A 47 -17.95 28.94 24.36
N ASP A 48 -17.36 28.71 23.18
CA ASP A 48 -17.93 29.06 21.88
C ASP A 48 -18.73 27.88 21.30
N GLY A 49 -20.05 28.06 21.19
CA GLY A 49 -20.98 27.02 20.74
C GLY A 49 -20.84 26.60 19.27
N ARG A 50 -19.82 27.07 18.55
CA ARG A 50 -19.57 26.76 17.12
C ARG A 50 -18.51 25.67 16.90
N PHE A 51 -17.85 25.19 17.96
CA PHE A 51 -16.76 24.21 17.90
C PHE A 51 -17.09 22.91 18.62
N THR A 52 -18.38 22.57 18.75
CA THR A 52 -18.79 21.41 19.56
C THR A 52 -18.23 20.09 19.01
N THR A 53 -18.16 19.96 17.68
CA THR A 53 -17.59 18.81 16.97
C THR A 53 -16.07 18.75 17.14
N LEU A 54 -15.39 19.90 17.08
CA LEU A 54 -13.95 20.00 17.27
C LEU A 54 -13.55 19.60 18.69
N VAL A 55 -14.28 20.08 19.71
CA VAL A 55 -14.03 19.71 21.12
C VAL A 55 -14.20 18.20 21.32
N ALA A 56 -15.24 17.60 20.74
CA ALA A 56 -15.44 16.16 20.79
C ALA A 56 -14.29 15.38 20.11
N ALA A 57 -13.81 15.85 18.95
CA ALA A 57 -12.67 15.27 18.25
C ALA A 57 -11.37 15.36 19.07
N VAL A 58 -11.08 16.52 19.66
CA VAL A 58 -9.89 16.74 20.51
C VAL A 58 -9.93 15.86 21.77
N GLN A 59 -11.11 15.68 22.37
CA GLN A 59 -11.31 14.76 23.48
C GLN A 59 -11.10 13.30 23.06
N ALA A 60 -11.64 12.89 21.91
CA ALA A 60 -11.48 11.53 21.38
C ALA A 60 -10.02 11.21 21.02
N ALA A 61 -9.29 12.18 20.44
CA ALA A 61 -7.87 12.05 20.13
C ALA A 61 -6.98 12.09 21.38
N GLY A 62 -7.44 12.69 22.48
CA GLY A 62 -6.66 12.86 23.71
C GLY A 62 -5.64 13.99 23.63
N LEU A 63 -5.90 15.01 22.80
CA LEU A 63 -5.02 16.17 22.61
C LEU A 63 -5.35 17.37 23.52
N VAL A 64 -6.30 17.20 24.44
CA VAL A 64 -6.75 18.27 25.37
C VAL A 64 -5.58 18.86 26.15
N ASP A 65 -4.74 18.00 26.74
CA ASP A 65 -3.59 18.45 27.54
C ASP A 65 -2.50 19.09 26.67
N THR A 66 -2.33 18.62 25.42
CA THR A 66 -1.37 19.16 24.47
C THR A 66 -1.75 20.57 24.03
N LEU A 67 -3.03 20.80 23.70
CA LEU A 67 -3.55 22.11 23.27
C LEU A 67 -3.82 23.07 24.43
N ALA A 68 -3.85 22.58 25.67
CA ALA A 68 -3.88 23.38 26.90
C ALA A 68 -2.48 23.69 27.46
N GLY A 69 -1.42 23.14 26.84
CA GLY A 69 -0.03 23.34 27.27
C GLY A 69 0.49 24.78 27.11
N GLU A 70 1.72 25.02 27.58
CA GLU A 70 2.39 26.31 27.43
C GLU A 70 2.68 26.58 25.95
N GLY A 71 1.95 27.54 25.38
CA GLY A 71 2.11 27.97 23.99
C GLY A 71 3.36 28.81 23.72
N PRO A 72 3.48 29.41 22.53
CA PRO A 72 2.36 29.79 21.67
C PRO A 72 1.98 28.76 20.59
N PHE A 73 0.67 28.54 20.42
CA PHE A 73 0.10 27.77 19.32
C PHE A 73 -0.80 28.64 18.43
N THR A 74 -0.88 28.31 17.14
CA THR A 74 -1.90 28.86 16.24
C THR A 74 -2.80 27.71 15.78
N VAL A 75 -4.09 27.79 16.06
CA VAL A 75 -5.06 26.73 15.74
C VAL A 75 -6.04 27.21 14.69
N PHE A 76 -6.11 26.49 13.58
CA PHE A 76 -7.13 26.66 12.56
C PHE A 76 -8.37 25.86 12.98
N ALA A 77 -9.36 26.51 13.58
CA ALA A 77 -10.52 25.84 14.15
C ALA A 77 -11.68 25.78 13.13
N PRO A 78 -12.01 24.60 12.58
CA PRO A 78 -13.18 24.43 11.74
C PRO A 78 -14.47 24.56 12.57
N THR A 79 -15.45 25.27 12.01
CA THR A 79 -16.80 25.35 12.59
C THR A 79 -17.57 24.04 12.46
N ASP A 80 -18.64 23.86 13.24
CA ASP A 80 -19.53 22.70 13.09
C ASP A 80 -20.10 22.58 11.66
N ASP A 81 -20.36 23.70 10.98
CA ASP A 81 -20.76 23.74 9.56
C ASP A 81 -19.65 23.24 8.63
N ALA A 82 -18.38 23.47 8.97
CA ALA A 82 -17.24 22.96 8.22
C ALA A 82 -17.15 21.44 8.30
N PHE A 83 -17.45 20.85 9.46
CA PHE A 83 -17.56 19.39 9.61
C PHE A 83 -18.76 18.83 8.85
N ALA A 84 -19.87 19.57 8.78
CA ALA A 84 -21.05 19.18 8.00
C ALA A 84 -20.81 19.18 6.48
N LYS A 85 -19.79 19.91 5.98
CA LYS A 85 -19.36 19.86 4.58
C LYS A 85 -18.56 18.59 4.24
N LEU A 86 -18.09 17.83 5.22
CA LEU A 86 -17.42 16.55 4.95
C LEU A 86 -18.39 15.55 4.31
N PRO A 87 -17.91 14.64 3.44
CA PRO A 87 -18.73 13.57 2.91
C PRO A 87 -19.42 12.77 4.03
N ALA A 88 -20.67 12.37 3.80
CA ALA A 88 -21.43 11.59 4.78
C ALA A 88 -20.69 10.29 5.13
N GLY A 89 -20.49 10.04 6.43
CA GLY A 89 -19.77 8.88 6.96
C GLY A 89 -18.30 9.13 7.32
N THR A 90 -17.64 10.16 6.77
CA THR A 90 -16.22 10.44 7.06
C THR A 90 -15.97 10.79 8.52
N LEU A 91 -16.83 11.61 9.13
CA LEU A 91 -16.70 11.98 10.54
C LEU A 91 -16.96 10.78 11.48
N GLU A 92 -17.96 9.97 11.17
CA GLU A 92 -18.29 8.77 11.96
C GLU A 92 -17.16 7.75 11.93
N GLU A 93 -16.49 7.63 10.77
CA GLU A 93 -15.33 6.77 10.60
C GLU A 93 -14.11 7.29 11.36
N LEU A 94 -13.82 8.60 11.30
CA LEU A 94 -12.70 9.21 12.03
C LEU A 94 -12.87 9.17 13.56
N LEU A 95 -14.11 9.14 14.06
CA LEU A 95 -14.40 9.03 15.49
C LEU A 95 -14.31 7.59 16.04
N LYS A 96 -14.08 6.57 15.19
CA LYS A 96 -13.90 5.19 15.66
C LYS A 96 -12.57 5.04 16.41
N PRO A 97 -12.51 4.19 17.46
CA PRO A 97 -11.28 3.93 18.20
C PRO A 97 -10.11 3.44 17.31
N GLU A 98 -10.44 2.70 16.25
CA GLU A 98 -9.50 2.16 15.25
C GLU A 98 -8.78 3.27 14.46
N ASN A 99 -9.43 4.42 14.27
CA ASN A 99 -8.93 5.55 13.48
C ASN A 99 -8.41 6.71 14.35
N LYS A 100 -8.19 6.45 15.66
CA LYS A 100 -7.71 7.47 16.60
C LYS A 100 -6.40 8.14 16.16
N GLN A 101 -5.49 7.39 15.54
CA GLN A 101 -4.24 7.96 15.02
C GLN A 101 -4.51 8.95 13.88
N GLN A 102 -5.37 8.58 12.92
CA GLN A 102 -5.77 9.46 11.82
C GLN A 102 -6.44 10.74 12.33
N LEU A 103 -7.33 10.62 13.33
CA LEU A 103 -7.95 11.79 13.96
C LEU A 103 -6.91 12.70 14.64
N THR A 104 -5.91 12.11 15.30
CA THR A 104 -4.81 12.85 15.92
C THR A 104 -4.01 13.60 14.86
N ASP A 105 -3.68 12.95 13.75
CA ASP A 105 -2.88 13.54 12.67
C ASP A 105 -3.64 14.72 12.01
N ILE A 106 -4.95 14.57 11.77
CA ILE A 106 -5.80 15.65 11.25
C ILE A 106 -5.81 16.84 12.21
N LEU A 107 -5.98 16.61 13.52
CA LEU A 107 -5.99 17.70 14.50
C LEU A 107 -4.63 18.40 14.61
N LEU A 108 -3.52 17.65 14.53
CA LEU A 108 -2.17 18.23 14.50
C LEU A 108 -1.90 19.01 13.21
N TYR A 109 -2.52 18.63 12.08
CA TYR A 109 -2.46 19.39 10.83
C TYR A 109 -3.18 20.74 10.91
N HIS A 110 -4.17 20.88 11.80
CA HIS A 110 -4.82 22.16 12.08
C HIS A 110 -4.04 23.06 13.04
N VAL A 111 -2.92 22.59 13.58
CA VAL A 111 -2.14 23.28 14.61
C VAL A 111 -0.78 23.66 14.04
N VAL A 112 -0.39 24.93 14.22
CA VAL A 112 0.94 25.44 13.88
C VAL A 112 1.64 25.84 15.17
N ALA A 113 2.89 25.44 15.31
CA ALA A 113 3.73 25.88 16.43
C ALA A 113 4.13 27.35 16.22
N GLY A 114 3.90 28.20 17.22
CA GLY A 114 4.16 29.64 17.13
C GLY A 114 2.89 30.49 17.16
N LYS A 115 3.06 31.78 17.48
CA LYS A 115 2.00 32.80 17.41
C LYS A 115 2.04 33.42 16.01
N VAL A 116 1.10 33.06 15.14
CA VAL A 116 1.00 33.59 13.78
C VAL A 116 -0.30 34.40 13.67
N MET A 117 -0.16 35.73 13.68
CA MET A 117 -1.27 36.66 13.53
C MET A 117 -1.62 36.85 12.05
N ALA A 118 -2.85 37.28 11.74
CA ALA A 118 -3.29 37.48 10.35
C ALA A 118 -2.36 38.43 9.56
N ALA A 119 -1.78 39.42 10.23
CA ALA A 119 -0.79 40.34 9.64
C ALA A 119 0.51 39.65 9.21
N ASP A 120 0.87 38.53 9.84
CA ASP A 120 2.03 37.71 9.50
C ASP A 120 1.64 36.64 8.45
N VAL A 121 0.42 36.09 8.56
CA VAL A 121 -0.14 35.10 7.61
C VAL A 121 -0.17 35.63 6.17
N VAL A 122 -0.48 36.92 5.96
CA VAL A 122 -0.54 37.51 4.61
C VAL A 122 0.82 37.60 3.89
N ASN A 123 1.94 37.46 4.62
CA ASN A 123 3.28 37.47 4.05
C ASN A 123 3.89 36.05 3.92
N LEU A 124 3.15 35.01 4.32
CA LEU A 124 3.59 33.62 4.28
C LEU A 124 2.88 32.89 3.13
N SER A 125 3.65 32.12 2.37
CA SER A 125 3.13 31.20 1.34
C SER A 125 2.84 29.80 1.88
N GLU A 126 3.54 29.41 2.96
CA GLU A 126 3.44 28.10 3.59
C GLU A 126 3.73 28.20 5.10
N ALA A 127 3.14 27.31 5.89
CA ALA A 127 3.45 27.14 7.32
C ALA A 127 3.59 25.66 7.67
N GLU A 128 4.56 25.33 8.52
CA GLU A 128 4.77 23.97 9.02
C GLU A 128 3.82 23.69 10.18
N THR A 129 3.04 22.61 10.07
CA THR A 129 2.08 22.19 11.10
C THR A 129 2.76 21.34 12.17
N ALA A 130 2.06 21.09 13.29
CA ALA A 130 2.53 20.20 14.34
C ALA A 130 2.62 18.73 13.90
N LEU A 131 2.00 18.38 12.76
CA LEU A 131 2.16 17.09 12.08
C LEU A 131 3.52 16.98 11.35
N GLY A 132 4.20 18.09 11.08
CA GLY A 132 5.41 18.17 10.24
C GLY A 132 5.13 18.33 8.74
N GLU A 133 3.85 18.28 8.34
CA GLU A 133 3.41 18.60 6.99
C GLU A 133 3.12 20.10 6.84
N LYS A 134 3.26 20.65 5.64
CA LYS A 134 3.04 22.08 5.38
C LYS A 134 1.61 22.35 4.93
N VAL A 135 1.04 23.47 5.40
CA VAL A 135 -0.18 24.07 4.85
C VAL A 135 0.18 25.18 3.88
N THR A 136 -0.58 25.30 2.79
CA THR A 136 -0.42 26.37 1.81
C THR A 136 -1.29 27.55 2.21
N ILE A 137 -0.76 28.77 2.19
CA ILE A 137 -1.50 29.98 2.53
C ILE A 137 -1.65 30.82 1.26
N LYS A 138 -2.88 31.16 0.89
CA LYS A 138 -3.20 31.98 -0.27
C LYS A 138 -4.01 33.20 0.15
N VAL A 139 -3.71 34.35 -0.44
CA VAL A 139 -4.50 35.56 -0.25
C VAL A 139 -5.11 35.92 -1.60
N GLU A 140 -6.42 35.72 -1.74
CA GLU A 140 -7.18 36.06 -2.94
C GLU A 140 -8.29 37.05 -2.59
N ASP A 141 -8.38 38.15 -3.34
CA ASP A 141 -9.42 39.19 -3.15
C ASP A 141 -9.54 39.74 -1.71
N GLY A 142 -8.42 39.81 -0.98
CA GLY A 142 -8.38 40.29 0.41
C GLY A 142 -8.90 39.27 1.44
N LYS A 143 -9.13 38.02 1.03
CA LYS A 143 -9.47 36.89 1.91
C LYS A 143 -8.28 35.95 2.02
N VAL A 144 -8.08 35.39 3.22
CA VAL A 144 -7.04 34.40 3.49
C VAL A 144 -7.63 33.00 3.36
N PHE A 145 -6.95 32.15 2.61
CA PHE A 145 -7.25 30.75 2.42
C PHE A 145 -6.08 29.90 2.91
N ILE A 146 -6.39 28.82 3.61
CA ILE A 146 -5.43 27.82 4.07
C ILE A 146 -5.78 26.52 3.36
N ASN A 147 -4.90 26.08 2.47
CA ASN A 147 -5.20 25.16 1.38
C ASN A 147 -6.42 25.69 0.60
N ASP A 148 -7.58 25.05 0.76
CA ASP A 148 -8.85 25.45 0.15
C ASP A 148 -9.89 25.95 1.17
N ALA A 149 -9.52 26.00 2.46
CA ALA A 149 -10.38 26.47 3.54
C ALA A 149 -10.29 28.00 3.70
N GLN A 150 -11.43 28.69 3.67
CA GLN A 150 -11.47 30.13 3.88
C GLN A 150 -11.40 30.43 5.38
N VAL A 151 -10.52 31.35 5.78
CA VAL A 151 -10.53 31.90 7.13
C VAL A 151 -11.69 32.90 7.24
N ILE A 152 -12.64 32.63 8.14
CA ILE A 152 -13.84 33.46 8.37
C ILE A 152 -13.57 34.51 9.46
N ILE A 153 -12.87 34.10 10.53
CA ILE A 153 -12.55 34.96 11.68
C ILE A 153 -11.08 34.77 11.99
N THR A 154 -10.34 35.87 12.09
CA THR A 154 -8.92 35.85 12.44
C THR A 154 -8.68 36.40 13.84
N ASP A 155 -7.50 36.11 14.38
CA ASP A 155 -6.91 36.78 15.55
C ASP A 155 -7.73 36.69 16.85
N ILE A 156 -8.35 35.54 17.11
CA ILE A 156 -8.95 35.28 18.42
C ILE A 156 -7.82 34.97 19.40
N GLU A 157 -7.50 35.92 20.28
CA GLU A 157 -6.42 35.78 21.25
C GLU A 157 -6.80 34.81 22.39
N ALA A 158 -5.95 33.81 22.60
CA ALA A 158 -5.99 32.89 23.72
C ALA A 158 -4.77 33.09 24.61
N SER A 159 -4.86 32.63 25.86
CA SER A 159 -3.75 32.73 26.83
C SER A 159 -2.49 31.98 26.38
N ASN A 160 -2.66 30.94 25.57
CA ASN A 160 -1.60 30.08 25.03
C ASN A 160 -1.49 30.12 23.50
N GLY A 161 -2.08 31.11 22.82
CA GLY A 161 -2.00 31.15 21.36
C GLY A 161 -3.02 32.04 20.65
N VAL A 162 -3.33 31.66 19.41
CA VAL A 162 -4.30 32.33 18.52
C VAL A 162 -5.19 31.29 17.85
N ILE A 163 -6.48 31.60 17.74
CA ILE A 163 -7.44 30.79 16.98
C ILE A 163 -7.83 31.56 15.72
N HIS A 164 -7.75 30.89 14.58
CA HIS A 164 -8.31 31.35 13.31
C HIS A 164 -9.44 30.39 12.91
N VAL A 165 -10.64 30.93 12.71
CA VAL A 165 -11.83 30.13 12.40
C VAL A 165 -11.89 29.89 10.90
N ILE A 166 -12.00 28.63 10.49
CA ILE A 166 -12.06 28.22 9.09
C ILE A 166 -13.43 27.63 8.72
N ASP A 167 -13.79 27.75 7.45
CA ASP A 167 -15.08 27.32 6.93
C ASP A 167 -15.12 25.87 6.43
N THR A 168 -13.96 25.21 6.36
CA THR A 168 -13.76 23.85 5.81
C THR A 168 -12.67 23.14 6.61
N VAL A 169 -12.85 21.84 6.90
CA VAL A 169 -11.84 21.04 7.60
C VAL A 169 -10.62 20.83 6.69
N ILE A 170 -9.42 21.21 7.14
CA ILE A 170 -8.19 20.96 6.38
C ILE A 170 -7.69 19.55 6.64
N LEU A 171 -7.72 18.71 5.62
CA LEU A 171 -7.15 17.37 5.69
C LEU A 171 -5.69 17.43 5.22
N PRO A 172 -4.78 16.68 5.86
CA PRO A 172 -3.42 16.56 5.36
C PRO A 172 -3.43 16.00 3.94
N PRO A 173 -2.49 16.40 3.06
CA PRO A 173 -2.38 15.88 1.71
C PRO A 173 -2.24 14.35 1.63
N SER A 174 -1.84 13.67 2.71
CA SER A 174 -1.88 12.21 2.84
C SER A 174 -3.32 11.63 2.91
N MET A 175 -4.34 12.47 3.14
CA MET A 175 -5.74 12.09 3.40
C MET A 175 -6.76 12.75 2.44
N THR A 176 -6.35 13.68 1.57
CA THR A 176 -7.25 14.27 0.56
C THR A 176 -7.34 13.39 -0.69
N ALA A 177 -8.39 13.58 -1.49
CA ALA A 177 -8.67 12.81 -2.72
C ALA A 177 -7.61 12.92 -3.83
N GLU A 178 -6.52 13.66 -3.62
CA GLU A 178 -5.34 13.73 -4.49
C GLU A 178 -4.10 13.03 -3.89
N ALA A 179 -4.20 12.47 -2.68
CA ALA A 179 -3.23 11.50 -2.20
C ALA A 179 -3.26 10.30 -3.15
N PRO A 180 -2.11 9.89 -3.72
CA PRO A 180 -2.08 8.66 -4.48
C PRO A 180 -2.47 7.53 -3.52
N LYS A 181 -3.67 6.98 -3.70
CA LYS A 181 -4.19 5.90 -2.85
C LYS A 181 -3.27 4.70 -3.00
N ASP A 182 -2.98 4.02 -1.89
CA ASP A 182 -2.25 2.77 -1.94
C ASP A 182 -3.12 1.64 -2.50
N ILE A 183 -2.50 0.49 -2.76
CA ILE A 183 -3.18 -0.66 -3.35
C ILE A 183 -4.37 -1.12 -2.50
N VAL A 184 -4.25 -1.08 -1.17
CA VAL A 184 -5.31 -1.53 -0.26
C VAL A 184 -6.48 -0.55 -0.29
N ASP A 185 -6.20 0.75 -0.26
CA ASP A 185 -7.22 1.79 -0.28
C ASP A 185 -7.99 1.81 -1.61
N ILE A 186 -7.31 1.55 -2.73
CA ILE A 186 -7.96 1.36 -4.04
C ILE A 186 -8.87 0.14 -4.00
N ALA A 187 -8.38 -1.00 -3.48
CA ALA A 187 -9.17 -2.23 -3.43
C ALA A 187 -10.44 -2.08 -2.57
N VAL A 188 -10.34 -1.38 -1.44
CA VAL A 188 -11.48 -1.08 -0.55
C VAL A 188 -12.48 -0.15 -1.24
N ALA A 189 -12.01 0.89 -1.93
CA ALA A 189 -12.88 1.89 -2.55
C ALA A 189 -13.61 1.38 -3.81
N ASP A 190 -13.03 0.40 -4.53
CA ASP A 190 -13.58 -0.11 -5.78
C ASP A 190 -14.82 -1.01 -5.59
N GLY A 191 -14.90 -1.71 -4.45
CA GLY A 191 -16.05 -2.54 -4.09
C GLY A 191 -16.15 -3.89 -4.81
N ARG A 192 -15.31 -4.20 -5.80
CA ARG A 192 -15.26 -5.52 -6.48
C ARG A 192 -14.30 -6.53 -5.83
N PHE A 193 -13.58 -6.09 -4.79
CA PHE A 193 -12.52 -6.85 -4.11
C PHE A 193 -12.86 -7.17 -2.66
N THR A 194 -14.14 -7.26 -2.31
CA THR A 194 -14.56 -7.40 -0.91
C THR A 194 -14.00 -8.68 -0.27
N THR A 195 -13.98 -9.78 -1.03
CA THR A 195 -13.41 -11.08 -0.61
C THR A 195 -11.90 -11.01 -0.48
N LEU A 196 -11.22 -10.30 -1.40
CA LEU A 196 -9.78 -10.12 -1.37
C LEU A 196 -9.35 -9.29 -0.15
N VAL A 197 -10.04 -8.18 0.12
CA VAL A 197 -9.76 -7.33 1.29
C VAL A 197 -9.93 -8.12 2.58
N ALA A 198 -11.00 -8.91 2.70
CA ALA A 198 -11.21 -9.78 3.87
C ALA A 198 -10.10 -10.83 4.01
N ALA A 199 -9.64 -11.43 2.90
CA ALA A 199 -8.53 -12.37 2.89
C ALA A 199 -7.20 -11.72 3.32
N VAL A 200 -6.88 -10.53 2.81
CA VAL A 200 -5.67 -9.76 3.17
C VAL A 200 -5.68 -9.39 4.65
N GLN A 201 -6.83 -8.98 5.18
CA GLN A 201 -7.02 -8.71 6.61
C GLN A 201 -6.82 -9.97 7.46
N ALA A 202 -7.43 -11.11 7.06
CA ALA A 202 -7.29 -12.37 7.77
C ALA A 202 -5.84 -12.91 7.76
N ALA A 203 -5.13 -12.72 6.65
CA ALA A 203 -3.71 -13.07 6.52
C ALA A 203 -2.80 -12.10 7.32
N GLY A 204 -3.25 -10.89 7.61
CA GLY A 204 -2.44 -9.86 8.26
C GLY A 204 -1.42 -9.23 7.32
N LEU A 205 -1.73 -9.15 6.02
CA LEU A 205 -0.86 -8.59 4.99
C LEU A 205 -1.16 -7.11 4.66
N VAL A 206 -2.08 -6.48 5.39
CA VAL A 206 -2.49 -5.07 5.16
C VAL A 206 -1.28 -4.15 5.22
N ASP A 207 -0.49 -4.22 6.29
CA ASP A 207 0.68 -3.36 6.47
C ASP A 207 1.76 -3.62 5.41
N THR A 208 1.90 -4.88 4.96
CA THR A 208 2.83 -5.25 3.89
C THR A 208 2.39 -4.68 2.54
N LEU A 209 1.10 -4.71 2.23
CA LEU A 209 0.58 -4.15 0.98
C LEU A 209 0.41 -2.63 1.02
N LYS A 210 0.48 -2.01 2.19
CA LYS A 210 0.56 -0.55 2.38
C LYS A 210 1.99 -0.02 2.44
N SER A 211 3.01 -0.89 2.53
CA SER A 211 4.39 -0.44 2.62
C SER A 211 4.84 0.25 1.34
N GLU A 212 5.97 0.96 1.43
CA GLU A 212 6.68 1.53 0.28
C GLU A 212 6.93 0.42 -0.77
N GLY A 213 6.41 0.65 -1.97
CA GLY A 213 6.53 -0.27 -3.09
C GLY A 213 7.83 -0.07 -3.89
N PRO A 214 7.87 -0.47 -5.17
CA PRO A 214 6.72 -0.82 -6.00
C PRO A 214 6.28 -2.29 -5.92
N PHE A 215 4.97 -2.51 -5.89
CA PHE A 215 4.33 -3.82 -6.05
C PHE A 215 3.47 -3.89 -7.30
N THR A 216 3.27 -5.11 -7.81
CA THR A 216 2.20 -5.37 -8.78
C THR A 216 1.28 -6.43 -8.23
N VAL A 217 0.01 -6.08 -8.02
CA VAL A 217 -1.00 -6.97 -7.45
C VAL A 217 -1.98 -7.40 -8.53
N PHE A 218 -2.08 -8.70 -8.73
CA PHE A 218 -3.12 -9.30 -9.56
C PHE A 218 -4.35 -9.54 -8.69
N ALA A 219 -5.29 -8.60 -8.68
CA ALA A 219 -6.44 -8.62 -7.78
C ALA A 219 -7.59 -9.43 -8.39
N PRO A 220 -7.93 -10.62 -7.85
CA PRO A 220 -9.11 -11.37 -8.26
C PRO A 220 -10.39 -10.66 -7.81
N THR A 221 -11.37 -10.56 -8.70
CA THR A 221 -12.70 -10.06 -8.35
C THR A 221 -13.48 -11.03 -7.46
N ASP A 222 -14.54 -10.56 -6.82
CA ASP A 222 -15.45 -11.44 -6.07
C ASP A 222 -16.05 -12.55 -6.96
N GLU A 223 -16.24 -12.30 -8.26
CA GLU A 223 -16.65 -13.32 -9.23
C GLU A 223 -15.55 -14.37 -9.47
N ALA A 224 -14.27 -13.97 -9.45
CA ALA A 224 -13.13 -14.89 -9.56
C ALA A 224 -13.09 -15.85 -8.37
N PHE A 225 -13.34 -15.34 -7.16
CA PHE A 225 -13.47 -16.18 -5.96
C PHE A 225 -14.67 -17.11 -6.06
N ALA A 226 -15.80 -16.67 -6.61
CA ALA A 226 -16.99 -17.51 -6.79
C ALA A 226 -16.79 -18.69 -7.76
N LYS A 227 -15.78 -18.64 -8.64
CA LYS A 227 -15.38 -19.76 -9.51
C LYS A 227 -14.66 -20.88 -8.74
N LEU A 228 -14.15 -20.62 -7.53
CA LEU A 228 -13.53 -21.65 -6.72
C LEU A 228 -14.58 -22.67 -6.23
N PRO A 229 -14.18 -23.94 -6.00
CA PRO A 229 -15.09 -24.93 -5.46
C PRO A 229 -15.73 -24.48 -4.14
N ALA A 230 -17.03 -24.77 -3.96
CA ALA A 230 -17.77 -24.38 -2.77
C ALA A 230 -17.07 -24.87 -1.48
N GLY A 231 -16.93 -23.98 -0.49
CA GLY A 231 -16.22 -24.25 0.77
C GLY A 231 -14.71 -23.99 0.74
N THR A 232 -14.10 -23.72 -0.42
CA THR A 232 -12.65 -23.42 -0.51
C THR A 232 -12.30 -22.13 0.22
N ILE A 233 -13.05 -21.05 -0.03
CA ILE A 233 -12.81 -19.76 0.62
C ILE A 233 -13.01 -19.86 2.13
N GLU A 234 -14.10 -20.50 2.56
CA GLU A 234 -14.38 -20.71 3.98
C GLU A 234 -13.29 -21.54 4.66
N ALA A 235 -12.73 -22.52 3.96
CA ALA A 235 -11.59 -23.28 4.46
C ALA A 235 -10.33 -22.40 4.55
N LEU A 236 -10.02 -21.62 3.53
CA LEU A 236 -8.84 -20.74 3.49
C LEU A 236 -8.89 -19.62 4.52
N LEU A 237 -10.07 -19.10 4.85
CA LEU A 237 -10.26 -18.07 5.87
C LEU A 237 -10.18 -18.61 7.31
N LYS A 238 -10.09 -19.93 7.51
CA LYS A 238 -9.89 -20.49 8.85
C LYS A 238 -8.51 -20.16 9.39
N PRO A 239 -8.36 -19.87 10.69
CA PRO A 239 -7.06 -19.58 11.31
C PRO A 239 -6.02 -20.68 11.08
N GLU A 240 -6.47 -21.94 11.03
CA GLU A 240 -5.63 -23.12 10.78
C GLU A 240 -4.96 -23.09 9.39
N ASN A 241 -5.60 -22.44 8.41
CA ASN A 241 -5.10 -22.33 7.03
C ASN A 241 -4.50 -20.96 6.72
N LYS A 242 -4.24 -20.15 7.74
CA LYS A 242 -3.69 -18.80 7.57
C LYS A 242 -2.41 -18.79 6.73
N GLN A 243 -1.51 -19.77 6.92
CA GLN A 243 -0.29 -19.85 6.12
C GLN A 243 -0.58 -20.08 4.64
N GLN A 244 -1.50 -21.01 4.32
CA GLN A 244 -1.92 -21.25 2.94
C GLN A 244 -2.56 -20.01 2.32
N LEU A 245 -3.38 -19.27 3.08
CA LEU A 245 -3.97 -18.03 2.62
C LEU A 245 -2.90 -16.97 2.32
N THR A 246 -1.92 -16.81 3.22
CA THR A 246 -0.77 -15.93 3.01
C THR A 246 -0.01 -16.32 1.75
N ASP A 247 0.28 -17.60 1.55
CA ASP A 247 1.02 -18.08 0.38
C ASP A 247 0.24 -17.79 -0.92
N ILE A 248 -1.07 -18.06 -0.94
CA ILE A 248 -1.92 -17.74 -2.09
C ILE A 248 -1.92 -16.23 -2.36
N LEU A 249 -2.04 -15.39 -1.34
CA LEU A 249 -2.03 -13.93 -1.53
C LEU A 249 -0.68 -13.45 -2.05
N LEU A 250 0.44 -13.93 -1.50
CA LEU A 250 1.79 -13.61 -1.99
C LEU A 250 2.03 -14.09 -3.43
N TYR A 251 1.35 -15.15 -3.86
CA TYR A 251 1.38 -15.61 -5.26
C TYR A 251 0.68 -14.65 -6.24
N HIS A 252 -0.24 -13.81 -5.74
CA HIS A 252 -0.87 -12.75 -6.53
C HIS A 252 -0.05 -11.46 -6.60
N VAL A 253 1.10 -11.40 -5.90
CA VAL A 253 1.94 -10.19 -5.83
C VAL A 253 3.26 -10.44 -6.53
N LEU A 254 3.66 -9.55 -7.43
CA LEU A 254 5.03 -9.47 -7.93
C LEU A 254 5.79 -8.35 -7.19
N PRO A 255 7.05 -8.58 -6.81
CA PRO A 255 7.95 -7.50 -6.41
C PRO A 255 8.31 -6.67 -7.66
N GLY A 256 8.05 -5.36 -7.62
CA GLY A 256 8.29 -4.46 -8.74
C GLY A 256 7.01 -3.94 -9.41
N LYS A 257 7.16 -2.87 -10.20
CA LYS A 257 6.08 -2.30 -11.03
C LYS A 257 6.13 -2.95 -12.42
N VAL A 258 5.16 -3.81 -12.72
CA VAL A 258 4.99 -4.48 -14.01
C VAL A 258 3.74 -3.91 -14.66
N MET A 259 3.93 -3.02 -15.64
CA MET A 259 2.84 -2.46 -16.44
C MET A 259 2.42 -3.46 -17.52
N ALA A 260 1.19 -3.36 -18.03
CA ALA A 260 0.74 -4.24 -19.11
C ALA A 260 1.60 -4.10 -20.37
N ALA A 261 2.14 -2.91 -20.64
CA ALA A 261 3.07 -2.68 -21.75
C ALA A 261 4.41 -3.44 -21.62
N SER A 262 4.79 -3.85 -20.40
CA SER A 262 5.99 -4.64 -20.14
C SER A 262 5.74 -6.14 -20.23
N VAL A 263 4.47 -6.56 -20.31
CA VAL A 263 4.10 -7.97 -20.42
C VAL A 263 4.19 -8.41 -21.88
N SER A 264 5.01 -9.43 -22.12
CA SER A 264 5.14 -10.11 -23.42
C SER A 264 4.69 -11.56 -23.33
N ASP A 265 4.33 -12.15 -24.47
CA ASP A 265 4.03 -13.58 -24.53
C ASP A 265 5.26 -14.41 -24.11
N GLY A 266 5.05 -15.39 -23.22
CA GLY A 266 6.11 -16.24 -22.67
C GLY A 266 6.96 -15.60 -21.57
N LEU A 267 6.60 -14.41 -21.07
CA LEU A 267 7.29 -13.82 -19.93
C LEU A 267 7.06 -14.67 -18.67
N ILE A 268 8.13 -14.92 -17.92
CA ILE A 268 8.10 -15.59 -16.62
C ILE A 268 8.54 -14.58 -15.58
N ALA A 269 7.79 -14.45 -14.49
CA ALA A 269 8.14 -13.59 -13.37
C ALA A 269 8.03 -14.33 -12.04
N ASP A 270 8.86 -13.94 -11.07
CA ASP A 270 8.80 -14.50 -9.72
C ASP A 270 7.88 -13.66 -8.84
N THR A 271 6.99 -14.36 -8.14
CA THR A 271 6.05 -13.77 -7.17
C THR A 271 6.72 -13.50 -5.82
N ALA A 272 6.05 -12.75 -4.96
CA ALA A 272 6.49 -12.50 -3.59
C ALA A 272 6.54 -13.80 -2.75
N LEU A 273 5.82 -14.85 -3.17
CA LEU A 273 5.94 -16.20 -2.60
C LEU A 273 7.29 -16.87 -2.95
N GLY A 274 7.98 -16.42 -3.99
CA GLY A 274 9.20 -17.05 -4.51
C GLY A 274 8.95 -18.19 -5.49
N THR A 275 7.72 -18.30 -6.01
CA THR A 275 7.31 -19.19 -7.10
C THR A 275 7.05 -18.39 -8.37
N SER A 276 7.14 -19.03 -9.52
CA SER A 276 7.05 -18.35 -10.81
C SER A 276 5.61 -18.35 -11.33
N VAL A 277 5.26 -17.29 -12.06
CA VAL A 277 4.02 -17.13 -12.83
C VAL A 277 4.36 -16.93 -14.30
N PHE A 278 3.47 -17.40 -15.16
CA PHE A 278 3.63 -17.34 -16.61
C PHE A 278 2.68 -16.32 -17.20
N PHE A 279 3.18 -15.50 -18.11
CA PHE A 279 2.36 -14.56 -18.86
C PHE A 279 2.17 -15.07 -20.28
N LYS A 280 0.92 -15.02 -20.74
CA LYS A 280 0.55 -15.34 -22.11
C LYS A 280 -0.24 -14.19 -22.70
N VAL A 281 0.07 -13.81 -23.93
CA VAL A 281 -0.71 -12.81 -24.67
C VAL A 281 -1.36 -13.49 -25.87
N ASP A 282 -2.68 -13.63 -25.80
CA ASP A 282 -3.47 -14.32 -26.84
C ASP A 282 -4.55 -13.40 -27.39
N MET A 283 -4.51 -13.16 -28.71
CA MET A 283 -5.47 -12.31 -29.42
C MET A 283 -5.68 -10.92 -28.77
N GLY A 284 -4.59 -10.33 -28.24
CA GLY A 284 -4.63 -9.01 -27.58
C GLY A 284 -5.14 -9.02 -26.13
N LYS A 285 -5.39 -10.21 -25.54
CA LYS A 285 -5.71 -10.38 -24.13
C LYS A 285 -4.50 -10.93 -23.39
N ALA A 286 -4.17 -10.34 -22.25
CA ALA A 286 -3.11 -10.83 -21.38
C ALA A 286 -3.69 -11.81 -20.35
N TYR A 287 -2.95 -12.88 -20.09
CA TYR A 287 -3.26 -13.90 -19.11
C TYR A 287 -2.07 -14.08 -18.18
N ILE A 288 -2.35 -14.29 -16.91
CA ILE A 288 -1.39 -14.75 -15.91
C ILE A 288 -1.78 -16.17 -15.51
N ASN A 289 -0.91 -17.13 -15.81
CA ASN A 289 -1.22 -18.55 -15.83
C ASN A 289 -2.47 -18.83 -16.69
N GLU A 290 -3.60 -19.16 -16.06
CA GLU A 290 -4.90 -19.42 -16.72
C GLU A 290 -5.91 -18.28 -16.47
N ALA A 291 -5.56 -17.30 -15.63
CA ALA A 291 -6.43 -16.19 -15.27
C ALA A 291 -6.32 -15.08 -16.32
N GLN A 292 -7.47 -14.63 -16.83
CA GLN A 292 -7.51 -13.51 -17.76
C GLN A 292 -7.34 -12.21 -16.97
N ILE A 293 -6.43 -11.34 -17.44
CA ILE A 293 -6.34 -9.97 -16.94
C ILE A 293 -7.43 -9.15 -17.66
N ILE A 294 -8.46 -8.72 -16.91
CA ILE A 294 -9.62 -8.01 -17.45
C ILE A 294 -9.36 -6.50 -17.51
N ILE A 295 -8.74 -5.94 -16.47
CA ILE A 295 -8.41 -4.53 -16.37
C ILE A 295 -6.93 -4.42 -16.00
N THR A 296 -6.22 -3.57 -16.71
CA THR A 296 -4.79 -3.37 -16.52
C THR A 296 -4.48 -1.96 -16.01
N ASP A 297 -3.31 -1.81 -15.40
CA ASP A 297 -2.67 -0.52 -15.12
C ASP A 297 -3.49 0.41 -14.21
N ILE A 298 -4.13 -0.13 -13.17
CA ILE A 298 -4.71 0.71 -12.11
C ILE A 298 -3.54 1.19 -11.23
N GLU A 299 -3.18 2.46 -11.37
CA GLU A 299 -2.05 3.04 -10.64
C GLU A 299 -2.39 3.32 -9.17
N ALA A 300 -1.49 2.89 -8.29
CA ALA A 300 -1.48 3.17 -6.86
C ALA A 300 -0.20 3.93 -6.47
N SER A 301 -0.17 4.57 -5.31
CA SER A 301 1.06 5.21 -4.79
C SER A 301 2.23 4.24 -4.67
N ASN A 302 1.95 3.03 -4.21
CA ASN A 302 2.96 2.02 -3.94
C ASN A 302 2.98 0.89 -4.99
N GLY A 303 2.36 1.08 -6.15
CA GLY A 303 2.41 0.06 -7.20
C GLY A 303 1.31 0.13 -8.25
N VAL A 304 0.94 -1.03 -8.76
CA VAL A 304 -0.07 -1.22 -9.81
C VAL A 304 -0.96 -2.40 -9.48
N ILE A 305 -2.24 -2.25 -9.79
CA ILE A 305 -3.22 -3.33 -9.70
C ILE A 305 -3.63 -3.75 -11.12
N HIS A 306 -3.61 -5.05 -11.37
CA HIS A 306 -4.23 -5.69 -12.53
C HIS A 306 -5.38 -6.56 -12.06
N VAL A 307 -6.56 -6.37 -12.62
CA VAL A 307 -7.76 -7.12 -12.22
C VAL A 307 -7.81 -8.42 -12.99
N ILE A 308 -7.96 -9.54 -12.27
CA ILE A 308 -8.03 -10.87 -12.87
C ILE A 308 -9.39 -11.53 -12.64
N ASP A 309 -9.78 -12.38 -13.59
CA ASP A 309 -11.09 -13.05 -13.58
C ASP A 309 -11.11 -14.39 -12.82
N THR A 310 -9.95 -14.88 -12.40
CA THR A 310 -9.77 -16.21 -11.79
C THR A 310 -8.67 -16.12 -10.73
N VAL A 311 -8.88 -16.74 -9.57
CA VAL A 311 -7.86 -16.80 -8.50
C VAL A 311 -6.70 -17.68 -8.96
N ILE A 312 -5.47 -17.17 -8.91
CA ILE A 312 -4.28 -17.95 -9.23
C ILE A 312 -3.80 -18.71 -7.99
N LEU A 313 -3.73 -20.04 -8.10
CA LEU A 313 -3.27 -20.90 -7.02
C LEU A 313 -1.83 -21.35 -7.30
N PRO A 314 -0.94 -21.34 -6.28
CA PRO A 314 0.39 -21.93 -6.40
C PRO A 314 0.31 -23.39 -6.83
N LYS A 315 1.08 -23.77 -7.84
CA LYS A 315 1.12 -25.14 -8.38
C LYS A 315 2.33 -25.89 -7.81
N ASP A 316 2.12 -27.18 -7.50
CA ASP A 316 3.21 -28.13 -7.25
C ASP A 316 3.92 -28.52 -8.57
N ILE A 317 4.99 -29.31 -8.50
CA ILE A 317 5.73 -29.76 -9.69
C ILE A 317 4.85 -30.50 -10.70
N VAL A 318 3.93 -31.35 -10.23
CA VAL A 318 3.10 -32.17 -11.12
C VAL A 318 2.07 -31.28 -11.82
N ASP A 319 1.41 -30.41 -11.08
CA ASP A 319 0.42 -29.48 -11.61
C ASP A 319 1.07 -28.44 -12.54
N ALA A 320 2.29 -28.00 -12.22
CA ALA A 320 3.11 -27.16 -13.10
C ALA A 320 3.49 -27.90 -14.38
N ALA A 321 3.81 -29.21 -14.31
CA ALA A 321 4.14 -29.99 -15.49
C ALA A 321 2.94 -30.18 -16.44
N VAL A 322 1.75 -30.41 -15.87
CA VAL A 322 0.48 -30.44 -16.63
C VAL A 322 0.23 -29.10 -17.30
N PHE A 323 0.39 -28.00 -16.56
CA PHE A 323 0.16 -26.65 -17.08
C PHE A 323 1.10 -26.29 -18.24
N ASN A 324 2.37 -26.70 -18.17
CA ASN A 324 3.37 -26.48 -19.21
C ASN A 324 3.25 -27.47 -20.40
N LYS A 325 2.18 -28.28 -20.46
CA LYS A 325 1.91 -29.24 -21.52
C LYS A 325 2.99 -30.31 -21.71
N PHE A 326 3.60 -30.79 -20.62
CA PHE A 326 4.48 -31.96 -20.69
C PHE A 326 3.66 -33.25 -20.68
N GLU A 327 2.79 -33.45 -21.68
CA GLU A 327 1.80 -34.55 -21.71
C GLU A 327 2.50 -35.91 -21.58
N THR A 328 3.62 -36.10 -22.30
CA THR A 328 4.36 -37.37 -22.27
C THR A 328 5.01 -37.63 -20.91
N LEU A 329 5.55 -36.58 -20.27
CA LEU A 329 6.15 -36.69 -18.95
C LEU A 329 5.10 -36.99 -17.88
N VAL A 330 3.97 -36.30 -17.92
CA VAL A 330 2.86 -36.53 -16.97
C VAL A 330 2.33 -37.96 -17.13
N ALA A 331 2.13 -38.45 -18.36
CA ALA A 331 1.73 -39.82 -18.62
C ALA A 331 2.75 -40.84 -18.08
N ALA A 332 4.04 -40.56 -18.24
CA ALA A 332 5.12 -41.40 -17.70
C ALA A 332 5.12 -41.42 -16.16
N VAL A 333 4.98 -40.26 -15.51
CA VAL A 333 4.91 -40.14 -14.04
C VAL A 333 3.69 -40.88 -13.48
N GLN A 334 2.55 -40.80 -14.16
CA GLN A 334 1.34 -41.55 -13.82
C GLN A 334 1.56 -43.06 -13.97
N ALA A 335 2.11 -43.52 -15.09
CA ALA A 335 2.40 -44.93 -15.33
C ALA A 335 3.42 -45.51 -14.32
N ALA A 336 4.35 -44.68 -13.85
CA ALA A 336 5.33 -45.03 -12.83
C ALA A 336 4.81 -44.92 -11.39
N GLU A 337 3.58 -44.44 -11.18
CA GLU A 337 2.98 -44.16 -9.86
C GLU A 337 3.83 -43.21 -8.98
N LEU A 338 4.53 -42.26 -9.61
CA LEU A 338 5.37 -41.27 -8.90
C LEU A 338 4.64 -39.96 -8.57
N VAL A 339 3.35 -39.84 -8.91
CA VAL A 339 2.56 -38.62 -8.70
C VAL A 339 2.58 -38.19 -7.22
N GLU A 340 2.21 -39.10 -6.31
CA GLU A 340 2.16 -38.79 -4.87
C GLU A 340 3.55 -38.42 -4.31
N THR A 341 4.61 -39.07 -4.81
CA THR A 341 5.99 -38.77 -4.41
C THR A 341 6.40 -37.36 -4.84
N LEU A 342 6.08 -36.98 -6.09
CA LEU A 342 6.40 -35.66 -6.64
C LEU A 342 5.47 -34.56 -6.17
N LYS A 343 4.31 -34.90 -5.60
CA LYS A 343 3.44 -33.98 -4.85
C LYS A 343 3.82 -33.87 -3.37
N GLY A 344 4.71 -34.74 -2.87
CA GLY A 344 5.16 -34.75 -1.49
C GLY A 344 5.94 -33.50 -1.08
N GLU A 345 6.34 -33.46 0.19
CA GLU A 345 7.17 -32.38 0.72
C GLU A 345 8.55 -32.41 0.05
N GLY A 346 8.80 -31.41 -0.79
CA GLY A 346 10.09 -31.20 -1.43
C GLY A 346 11.13 -30.58 -0.46
N PRO A 347 12.15 -29.88 -0.98
CA PRO A 347 12.27 -29.43 -2.36
C PRO A 347 12.82 -30.50 -3.32
N PHE A 348 12.26 -30.55 -4.52
CA PHE A 348 12.80 -31.33 -5.64
C PHE A 348 13.31 -30.42 -6.76
N THR A 349 14.32 -30.87 -7.49
CA THR A 349 14.71 -30.28 -8.77
C THR A 349 14.42 -31.29 -9.86
N VAL A 350 13.52 -30.95 -10.79
CA VAL A 350 13.10 -31.86 -11.87
C VAL A 350 13.59 -31.35 -13.20
N PHE A 351 14.37 -32.17 -13.89
CA PHE A 351 14.72 -31.94 -15.28
C PHE A 351 13.60 -32.49 -16.16
N ALA A 352 12.71 -31.62 -16.63
CA ALA A 352 11.51 -32.01 -17.37
C ALA A 352 11.78 -32.02 -18.89
N PRO A 353 11.87 -33.19 -19.54
CA PRO A 353 11.99 -33.27 -20.99
C PRO A 353 10.72 -32.79 -21.70
N THR A 354 10.89 -32.04 -22.80
CA THR A 354 9.78 -31.66 -23.68
C THR A 354 9.20 -32.87 -24.42
N ASP A 355 7.98 -32.77 -24.95
CA ASP A 355 7.42 -33.82 -25.80
C ASP A 355 8.29 -34.06 -27.05
N GLU A 356 8.94 -33.02 -27.58
CA GLU A 356 9.93 -33.15 -28.65
C GLU A 356 11.16 -33.96 -28.22
N ALA A 357 11.59 -33.82 -26.95
CA ALA A 357 12.68 -34.62 -26.39
C ALA A 357 12.33 -36.11 -26.35
N PHE A 358 11.08 -36.45 -26.00
CA PHE A 358 10.58 -37.82 -26.07
C PHE A 358 10.47 -38.33 -27.51
N ALA A 359 10.09 -37.47 -28.46
CA ALA A 359 10.03 -37.83 -29.88
C ALA A 359 11.41 -38.14 -30.50
N LYS A 360 12.50 -37.61 -29.93
CA LYS A 360 13.88 -37.96 -30.33
C LYS A 360 14.30 -39.37 -29.92
N LEU A 361 13.57 -40.03 -29.00
CA LEU A 361 13.87 -41.41 -28.61
C LEU A 361 13.69 -42.36 -29.81
N PRO A 362 14.46 -43.47 -29.88
CA PRO A 362 14.27 -44.46 -30.93
C PRO A 362 12.82 -44.97 -30.95
N ALA A 363 12.26 -45.15 -32.15
CA ALA A 363 10.88 -45.58 -32.33
C ALA A 363 10.56 -46.86 -31.53
N GLY A 364 9.43 -46.85 -30.82
CA GLY A 364 9.02 -47.95 -29.93
C GLY A 364 9.64 -47.93 -28.54
N THR A 365 10.61 -47.06 -28.24
CA THR A 365 11.22 -46.97 -26.90
C THR A 365 10.22 -46.48 -25.86
N LEU A 366 9.52 -45.37 -26.13
CA LEU A 366 8.53 -44.81 -25.22
C LEU A 366 7.36 -45.79 -25.00
N GLU A 367 6.83 -46.37 -26.08
CA GLU A 367 5.76 -47.36 -26.03
C GLU A 367 6.15 -48.58 -25.20
N ASN A 368 7.41 -49.03 -25.32
CA ASN A 368 7.93 -50.10 -24.49
C ASN A 368 8.07 -49.68 -23.03
N LEU A 369 8.57 -48.48 -22.74
CA LEU A 369 8.74 -47.97 -21.38
C LEU A 369 7.39 -47.77 -20.65
N LEU A 370 6.33 -47.41 -21.37
CA LEU A 370 4.98 -47.25 -20.83
C LEU A 370 4.27 -48.59 -20.57
N LYS A 371 4.84 -49.74 -20.98
CA LYS A 371 4.26 -51.05 -20.67
C LYS A 371 4.38 -51.33 -19.16
N PRO A 372 3.36 -51.96 -18.55
CA PRO A 372 3.39 -52.33 -17.13
C PRO A 372 4.62 -53.16 -16.73
N GLU A 373 5.09 -54.02 -17.65
CA GLU A 373 6.27 -54.87 -17.47
C GLU A 373 7.57 -54.08 -17.29
N ASN A 374 7.65 -52.86 -17.84
CA ASN A 374 8.82 -51.99 -17.78
C ASN A 374 8.68 -50.86 -16.76
N LYS A 375 7.65 -50.92 -15.89
CA LYS A 375 7.37 -49.90 -14.88
C LYS A 375 8.60 -49.56 -14.03
N GLN A 376 9.35 -50.56 -13.55
CA GLN A 376 10.55 -50.31 -12.74
C GLN A 376 11.63 -49.54 -13.53
N THR A 377 11.83 -49.86 -14.80
CA THR A 377 12.76 -49.15 -15.68
C THR A 377 12.32 -47.71 -15.87
N LEU A 378 11.02 -47.48 -16.11
CA LEU A 378 10.44 -46.15 -16.22
C LEU A 378 10.60 -45.34 -14.93
N THR A 379 10.30 -45.94 -13.77
CA THR A 379 10.51 -45.33 -12.46
C THR A 379 11.97 -44.93 -12.27
N ASN A 380 12.92 -45.80 -12.61
CA ASN A 380 14.34 -45.49 -12.50
C ASN A 380 14.76 -44.33 -13.41
N ILE A 381 14.29 -44.31 -14.66
CA ILE A 381 14.53 -43.20 -15.60
C ILE A 381 13.97 -41.90 -15.04
N LEU A 382 12.75 -41.90 -14.51
CA LEU A 382 12.14 -40.70 -13.93
C LEU A 382 12.88 -40.23 -12.68
N LEU A 383 13.27 -41.14 -11.78
CA LEU A 383 14.11 -40.79 -10.63
C LEU A 383 15.49 -40.26 -11.02
N TYR A 384 16.00 -40.64 -12.18
CA TYR A 384 17.23 -40.05 -12.75
C TYR A 384 17.03 -38.61 -13.25
N HIS A 385 15.80 -38.20 -13.55
CA HIS A 385 15.46 -36.81 -13.87
C HIS A 385 15.18 -35.94 -12.63
N VAL A 386 15.13 -36.54 -11.44
CA VAL A 386 14.83 -35.85 -10.20
C VAL A 386 16.10 -35.76 -9.36
N VAL A 387 16.45 -34.56 -8.92
CA VAL A 387 17.52 -34.31 -7.95
C VAL A 387 16.87 -33.85 -6.63
N PRO A 388 17.17 -34.50 -5.49
CA PRO A 388 16.73 -34.01 -4.19
C PRO A 388 17.35 -32.65 -3.87
N GLY A 389 16.56 -31.71 -3.37
CA GLY A 389 17.01 -30.35 -3.07
C GLY A 389 16.50 -29.33 -4.08
N ARG A 390 16.56 -28.04 -3.69
CA ARG A 390 16.25 -26.90 -4.55
C ARG A 390 17.55 -26.41 -5.20
N VAL A 391 17.73 -26.68 -6.49
CA VAL A 391 18.92 -26.23 -7.24
C VAL A 391 18.46 -25.27 -8.34
N LEU A 392 18.72 -23.98 -8.13
CA LEU A 392 18.45 -22.92 -9.10
C LEU A 392 19.56 -22.89 -10.15
N ALA A 393 19.30 -22.33 -11.34
CA ALA A 393 20.27 -22.31 -12.44
C ALA A 393 21.59 -21.63 -12.05
N GLU A 394 21.53 -20.60 -11.20
CA GLU A 394 22.70 -19.93 -10.63
C GLU A 394 23.61 -20.86 -9.80
N ASP A 395 23.04 -21.91 -9.20
CA ASP A 395 23.76 -22.93 -8.47
C ASP A 395 24.10 -24.12 -9.36
N VAL A 396 23.25 -24.45 -10.34
CA VAL A 396 23.53 -25.48 -11.36
C VAL A 396 24.85 -25.17 -12.05
N VAL A 397 25.11 -23.91 -12.44
CA VAL A 397 26.36 -23.54 -13.12
C VAL A 397 27.63 -23.64 -12.25
N LYS A 398 27.48 -23.71 -10.92
CA LYS A 398 28.60 -23.89 -9.97
C LYS A 398 28.89 -25.37 -9.72
N LEU A 399 27.96 -26.25 -10.08
CA LEU A 399 28.06 -27.69 -9.88
C LEU A 399 28.64 -28.36 -11.12
N THR A 400 29.54 -29.33 -10.90
CA THR A 400 30.05 -30.20 -11.96
C THR A 400 29.21 -31.48 -12.10
N GLU A 401 28.55 -31.87 -11.02
CA GLU A 401 27.70 -33.07 -10.93
C GLU A 401 26.63 -32.89 -9.85
N ALA A 402 25.50 -33.58 -10.01
CA ALA A 402 24.44 -33.66 -9.00
C ALA A 402 24.00 -35.11 -8.82
N GLU A 403 23.71 -35.51 -7.57
CA GLU A 403 23.18 -36.84 -7.25
C GLU A 403 21.66 -36.85 -7.43
N THR A 404 21.18 -37.77 -8.26
CA THR A 404 19.74 -37.93 -8.55
C THR A 404 19.06 -38.75 -7.47
N ALA A 405 17.73 -38.76 -7.44
CA ALA A 405 16.93 -39.59 -6.55
C ALA A 405 17.12 -41.10 -6.81
N LEU A 406 17.66 -41.47 -7.98
CA LEU A 406 18.12 -42.83 -8.27
C LEU A 406 19.44 -43.20 -7.57
N GLY A 407 20.19 -42.22 -7.05
CA GLY A 407 21.54 -42.39 -6.48
C GLY A 407 22.65 -42.40 -7.55
N GLN A 408 22.30 -42.21 -8.83
CA GLN A 408 23.28 -42.00 -9.90
C GLN A 408 23.55 -40.51 -10.07
N LYS A 409 24.75 -40.16 -10.50
CA LYS A 409 25.12 -38.75 -10.76
C LYS A 409 24.80 -38.34 -12.19
N VAL A 410 24.31 -37.11 -12.35
CA VAL A 410 24.25 -36.41 -13.63
C VAL A 410 25.41 -35.43 -13.72
N THR A 411 26.02 -35.32 -14.90
CA THR A 411 27.10 -34.37 -15.17
C THR A 411 26.50 -33.06 -15.62
N ILE A 412 26.98 -31.95 -15.07
CA ILE A 412 26.53 -30.61 -15.44
C ILE A 412 27.69 -29.92 -16.18
N LYS A 413 27.41 -29.41 -17.37
CA LYS A 413 28.38 -28.68 -18.19
C LYS A 413 27.78 -27.35 -18.61
N VAL A 414 28.61 -26.32 -18.63
CA VAL A 414 28.25 -25.02 -19.18
C VAL A 414 29.13 -24.78 -20.39
N GLU A 415 28.53 -24.78 -21.58
CA GLU A 415 29.22 -24.52 -22.86
C GLU A 415 28.49 -23.38 -23.56
N ASP A 416 29.24 -22.36 -24.01
CA ASP A 416 28.72 -21.19 -24.72
C ASP A 416 27.55 -20.47 -24.01
N GLY A 417 27.58 -20.43 -22.68
CA GLY A 417 26.51 -19.82 -21.86
C GLY A 417 25.23 -20.64 -21.77
N LYS A 418 25.23 -21.89 -22.28
CA LYS A 418 24.14 -22.84 -22.16
C LYS A 418 24.49 -23.94 -21.16
N VAL A 419 23.50 -24.35 -20.40
CA VAL A 419 23.63 -25.43 -19.41
C VAL A 419 23.22 -26.75 -20.05
N PHE A 420 24.06 -27.77 -19.89
CA PHE A 420 23.82 -29.14 -20.33
C PHE A 420 23.85 -30.08 -19.14
N ILE A 421 22.82 -30.92 -19.04
CA ILE A 421 22.73 -32.02 -18.09
C ILE A 421 22.99 -33.31 -18.87
N ASN A 422 24.15 -33.93 -18.64
CA ASN A 422 24.74 -34.96 -19.50
C ASN A 422 24.86 -34.46 -20.96
N ASN A 423 23.95 -34.89 -21.83
CA ASN A 423 23.86 -34.48 -23.24
C ASN A 423 22.60 -33.65 -23.54
N ALA A 424 21.76 -33.38 -22.54
CA ALA A 424 20.51 -32.65 -22.69
C ALA A 424 20.72 -31.16 -22.44
N GLN A 425 20.31 -30.32 -23.37
CA GLN A 425 20.38 -28.86 -23.20
C GLN A 425 19.19 -28.40 -22.35
N VAL A 426 19.45 -27.55 -21.37
CA VAL A 426 18.39 -26.82 -20.65
C VAL A 426 17.89 -25.67 -21.54
N ILE A 427 16.60 -25.65 -21.85
CA ILE A 427 15.97 -24.64 -22.72
C ILE A 427 15.29 -23.55 -21.88
N VAL A 428 14.63 -23.95 -20.80
CA VAL A 428 13.99 -23.04 -19.84
C VAL A 428 14.48 -23.40 -18.44
N THR A 429 14.98 -22.42 -17.70
CA THR A 429 15.50 -22.59 -16.35
C THR A 429 14.58 -22.00 -15.30
N ASP A 430 14.67 -22.51 -14.07
CA ASP A 430 14.11 -21.87 -12.87
C ASP A 430 12.59 -21.68 -12.86
N ILE A 431 11.82 -22.67 -13.34
CA ILE A 431 10.37 -22.68 -13.09
C ILE A 431 10.15 -23.07 -11.62
N LYS A 432 9.96 -22.08 -10.76
CA LYS A 432 9.81 -22.27 -9.30
C LYS A 432 8.36 -22.65 -8.96
N THR A 433 8.21 -23.74 -8.23
CA THR A 433 6.92 -24.30 -7.77
C THR A 433 6.90 -24.37 -6.24
N THR A 434 5.76 -24.72 -5.63
CA THR A 434 5.63 -24.77 -4.17
C THR A 434 6.55 -25.80 -3.51
N ASN A 435 6.80 -26.93 -4.18
CA ASN A 435 7.60 -28.03 -3.65
C ASN A 435 8.90 -28.29 -4.44
N GLY A 436 9.33 -27.34 -5.27
CA GLY A 436 10.60 -27.48 -5.97
C GLY A 436 10.80 -26.58 -7.19
N VAL A 437 11.69 -26.99 -8.09
CA VAL A 437 12.07 -26.24 -9.29
C VAL A 437 12.09 -27.17 -10.49
N ILE A 438 11.58 -26.70 -11.62
CA ILE A 438 11.61 -27.41 -12.89
C ILE A 438 12.60 -26.71 -13.84
N HIS A 439 13.49 -27.49 -14.43
CA HIS A 439 14.35 -27.08 -15.54
C HIS A 439 13.94 -27.88 -16.78
N VAL A 440 13.55 -27.19 -17.84
CA VAL A 440 13.07 -27.83 -19.07
C VAL A 440 14.25 -28.23 -19.94
N ILE A 441 14.31 -29.50 -20.34
CA ILE A 441 15.41 -30.05 -21.15
C ILE A 441 14.93 -30.52 -22.53
N ASP A 442 15.82 -30.45 -23.51
CA ASP A 442 15.52 -30.77 -24.91
C ASP A 442 15.69 -32.26 -25.27
N THR A 443 16.22 -33.06 -24.34
CA THR A 443 16.59 -34.46 -24.56
C THR A 443 16.35 -35.26 -23.27
N VAL A 444 15.81 -36.47 -23.38
CA VAL A 444 15.59 -37.37 -22.22
C VAL A 444 16.93 -37.89 -21.72
N ILE A 445 17.21 -37.72 -20.41
CA ILE A 445 18.43 -38.26 -19.79
C ILE A 445 18.20 -39.70 -19.34
N LEU A 446 19.01 -40.63 -19.84
CA LEU A 446 18.90 -42.04 -19.50
C LEU A 446 20.00 -42.40 -18.47
N PRO A 447 19.66 -43.16 -17.40
CA PRO A 447 20.65 -43.65 -16.44
C PRO A 447 21.63 -44.62 -17.13
N GLN A 448 22.87 -44.66 -16.63
CA GLN A 448 23.93 -45.52 -17.16
C GLN A 448 23.87 -46.95 -16.62
#